data_AF-A0A2N2ILS7-F1
#
_entry.id   AF-A0A2N2ILS7-F1
#
_cell.length_a   1.000
_cell.length_b   1.000
_cell.length_c   1.000
_cell.angle_alpha   90.00
_cell.angle_beta   90.00
_cell.angle_gamma   90.00
#
_symmetry.space_group_name_H-M   'P 1'
#
loop_
_entity.id
_entity.type
_entity.pdbx_description
1 polymer ?
#
loop_
_entity_poly.entity_id
_entity_poly.type
_entity_poly.pdbx_seq_one_letter_code
_entity_poly.pdbx_strand_id
1 'polypeptide(L)' 'MTLDARNYPILYVDDEEDNLNVFRFNFRSTFTVFTAASGEEGLEILRQKPISVVI' A
#
# COMPACT_ATOMS: atom_id res chain seq x y z
N MET A 1 -5.88 -17.36 17.82
CA MET A 1 -6.38 -16.22 17.01
C MET A 1 -5.65 -16.27 15.69
N THR A 2 -6.34 -16.37 14.56
CA THR A 2 -5.70 -16.30 13.23
C THR A 2 -5.58 -14.83 12.84
N LEU A 3 -4.38 -14.42 12.44
CA LEU A 3 -4.13 -13.06 11.97
C LEU A 3 -4.76 -12.89 10.58
N ASP A 4 -5.67 -11.93 10.43
CA ASP A 4 -6.12 -11.49 9.10
C ASP A 4 -5.26 -10.32 8.65
N ALA A 5 -4.38 -10.59 7.69
CA ALA A 5 -3.44 -9.63 7.12
C ALA A 5 -4.15 -8.45 6.43
N ARG A 6 -5.40 -8.59 6.00
CA ARG A 6 -6.15 -7.51 5.34
C ARG A 6 -6.51 -6.36 6.26
N ASN A 7 -6.49 -6.58 7.57
CA ASN A 7 -6.72 -5.57 8.59
C ASN A 7 -5.51 -4.64 8.82
N TYR A 8 -4.39 -4.89 8.14
CA TYR A 8 -3.18 -4.08 8.23
C TYR A 8 -2.83 -3.52 6.84
N PRO A 9 -3.49 -2.44 6.39
CA PRO A 9 -3.28 -1.90 5.06
C PRO A 9 -1.86 -1.36 4.88
N ILE A 10 -1.31 -1.59 3.69
CA ILE A 10 0.04 -1.17 3.31
C ILE A 10 -0.08 -0.07 2.26
N LEU A 11 0.70 0.99 2.40
CA LEU A 11 0.96 1.97 1.35
C LEU A 11 2.38 1.77 0.82
N TYR A 12 2.52 1.46 -0.47
CA TYR A 12 3.81 1.34 -1.15
C TYR A 12 4.02 2.58 -2.03
N VAL A 13 5.12 3.30 -1.83
CA VAL A 13 5.44 4.54 -2.54
C VAL A 13 6.72 4.37 -3.35
N ASP A 14 6.63 4.55 -4.67
CA ASP A 14 7.73 4.33 -5.60
C ASP A 14 7.48 5.18 -6.85
N ASP A 15 8.51 5.78 -7.45
CA ASP A 15 8.38 6.61 -8.65
C ASP A 15 8.33 5.80 -9.95
N GLU A 16 8.58 4.49 -9.90
CA GLU A 16 8.49 3.58 -11.04
C GLU A 16 7.16 2.80 -11.07
N GLU A 17 6.34 3.02 -12.10
CA GLU A 17 5.02 2.38 -12.23
C GLU A 17 5.08 0.84 -12.25
N ASP A 18 6.13 0.28 -12.86
CA ASP A 18 6.35 -1.16 -12.90
C ASP A 18 6.54 -1.75 -11.50
N ASN A 19 7.28 -1.07 -10.61
CA ASN A 19 7.44 -1.49 -9.22
C ASN A 19 6.12 -1.46 -8.46
N LEU A 20 5.33 -0.39 -8.63
CA LEU A 20 3.99 -0.28 -8.03
C LEU A 20 3.07 -1.43 -8.47
N ASN A 21 3.07 -1.74 -9.77
CA ASN A 21 2.25 -2.81 -10.34
C ASN A 21 2.68 -4.19 -9.86
N VAL A 22 4.00 -4.46 -9.81
CA VAL A 22 4.57 -5.71 -9.28
C VAL A 22 4.21 -5.87 -7.82
N PHE A 23 4.37 -4.84 -6.99
CA PHE A 23 4.02 -4.90 -5.57
C PHE A 23 2.52 -5.17 -5.37
N ARG A 24 1.66 -4.39 -6.02
CA ARG A 24 0.20 -4.58 -5.96
C ARG A 24 -0.19 -5.98 -6.41
N PHE A 25 0.42 -6.51 -7.47
CA PHE A 25 0.08 -7.84 -7.98
C PHE A 25 0.43 -8.96 -7.00
N ASN A 26 1.61 -8.90 -6.39
CA ASN A 26 2.08 -9.93 -5.47
C ASN A 26 1.32 -9.94 -4.13
N PHE A 27 0.82 -8.78 -3.66
CA PHE A 27 0.31 -8.66 -2.29
C PHE A 27 -1.20 -8.42 -2.16
N ARG A 28 -1.91 -8.01 -3.22
CA ARG A 28 -3.36 -7.67 -3.13
C ARG A 28 -4.27 -8.83 -2.68
N SER A 29 -3.84 -10.08 -2.84
CA SER A 29 -4.62 -11.25 -2.40
C SER A 29 -4.56 -11.43 -0.89
N THR A 30 -3.48 -10.97 -0.26
CA THR A 30 -3.16 -11.16 1.16
C THR A 30 -3.41 -9.89 1.98
N PHE A 31 -3.09 -8.72 1.44
CA PHE A 31 -3.19 -7.43 2.13
C PHE A 31 -4.14 -6.47 1.39
N THR A 32 -4.66 -5.49 2.14
CA THR A 32 -5.20 -4.27 1.53
C THR A 32 -4.02 -3.40 1.10
N VAL A 33 -3.78 -3.29 -0.21
CA VAL A 33 -2.64 -2.55 -0.77
C VAL A 33 -3.11 -1.23 -1.39
N PHE A 34 -2.47 -0.14 -0.97
CA PHE A 34 -2.49 1.17 -1.62
C PHE A 34 -1.12 1.43 -2.24
N THR A 35 -1.10 2.18 -3.34
CA THR A 35 0.13 2.57 -4.05
C THR A 35 0.11 4.07 -4.31
N ALA A 36 1.27 4.70 -4.35
CA ALA A 36 1.43 6.10 -4.78
C ALA A 36 2.70 6.25 -5.62
N ALA A 37 2.65 7.06 -6.68
CA ALA A 37 3.77 7.35 -7.56
C ALA A 37 4.72 8.44 -7.01
N SER A 38 4.37 9.04 -5.86
CA SER A 38 5.16 10.08 -5.22
C SER A 38 4.84 10.19 -3.73
N GLY A 39 5.75 10.86 -2.99
CA GLY A 39 5.51 11.17 -1.59
C GLY A 39 4.30 12.11 -1.37
N GLU A 40 4.02 13.02 -2.31
CA GLU A 40 2.86 13.91 -2.22
C GLU A 40 1.55 13.13 -2.30
N GLU A 41 1.40 12.26 -3.30
CA GLU A 41 0.26 11.37 -3.42
C GLU A 41 0.15 10.41 -2.21
N GLY A 42 1.28 9.89 -1.73
CA GLY A 42 1.32 9.07 -0.53
C GLY A 42 0.79 9.80 0.72
N LEU A 43 1.17 11.07 0.90
CA LEU A 43 0.66 11.92 1.97
C LEU A 43 -0.84 12.19 1.84
N GLU A 44 -1.37 12.36 0.63
CA GLU A 44 -2.81 12.50 0.41
C GLU A 44 -3.57 11.24 0.81
N ILE A 45 -3.04 10.05 0.49
CA ILE A 45 -3.63 8.77 0.90
C ILE A 45 -3.61 8.63 2.43
N LEU A 46 -2.48 8.95 3.08
CA LEU A 46 -2.34 8.87 4.54
C LEU A 46 -3.31 9.77 5.30
N ARG A 47 -3.73 10.91 4.71
CA ARG A 47 -4.75 11.78 5.30
C ARG A 47 -6.16 11.19 5.25
N GLN A 48 -6.41 10.24 4.33
CA GLN A 48 -7.75 9.72 4.03
C GLN A 48 -7.95 8.27 4.48
N LYS A 49 -6.88 7.50 4.62
CA LYS A 49 -6.93 6.05 4.87
C LYS A 49 -6.10 5.69 6.10
N PRO A 50 -6.59 4.79 6.97
CA PRO A 50 -5.75 4.20 8.01
C PRO A 50 -4.75 3.25 7.37
N ILE A 51 -3.47 3.60 7.41
CA ILE A 51 -2.36 2.77 6.92
C ILE A 51 -1.59 2.24 8.12
N SER A 52 -1.28 0.94 8.10
CA SER A 52 -0.51 0.29 9.18
C SER A 52 1.00 0.31 8.91
N VAL A 53 1.39 0.24 7.63
CA VAL A 53 2.80 0.25 7.21
C VAL A 53 2.94 1.08 5.93
N VAL A 54 3.96 1.93 5.90
CA VAL A 54 4.40 2.64 4.69
C VAL A 54 5.75 2.07 4.29
N ILE A 55 5.92 1.77 3.01
CA ILE A 55 7.17 1.30 2.39
C ILE A 55 7.52 2.29 1.29
#